data_AF-A0A091CNV9-F1
#
_entry.id   AF-A0A091CNV9-F1
#
_cell.length_a   1.000
_cell.length_b   1.000
_cell.length_c   1.000
_cell.angle_alpha   90.00
_cell.angle_beta   90.00
_cell.angle_gamma   90.00
#
_symmetry.space_group_name_H-M   'P 1'
#
loop_
_entity.id
_entity.type
_entity.pdbx_description
1 polymer ?
#
loop_
_entity_poly.entity_id
_entity_poly.type
_entity_poly.pdbx_seq_one_letter_code
_entity_poly.pdbx_strand_id
1 'polypeptide(L)'
;MEDSGKTFSSEEEEANYWKDLAMSYKQRAENTQEELREFQEGSREYEAELETQLQQIETRNRDLLSENNRLRMELETVKEKFEMQHSEGYRQISALEDDLAQTKAIKDQLQKYIRELEQANDDLERAKRYVGKEEAGWEPFVSFPSTLEKFEMQHSEGYRQISALEDDLAQTKAIKDQLQKYIRELEQANDDLERAKRATIMSLEDFEQRLNQAIERNAFLESELDEKENLLESVQRLKDEARDLRQELAVQQKQEKPRTPMPSSVEAERTDTAVQATGSVPSTPIAHRGLGLGLNTPGTVRRGLDSSNSGTPLTPAARISALNIVGDLLRKVGEFNRTS
;
A
#
# COMPACT_ATOMS: atom_id res chain seq x y z
N MET A 1 35.86 22.22 54.99
CA MET A 1 37.09 22.69 55.64
C MET A 1 36.74 22.99 57.08
N GLU A 2 36.61 21.94 57.89
CA GLU A 2 36.27 22.03 59.32
C GLU A 2 36.90 20.83 60.00
N ASP A 3 38.12 20.98 60.52
CA ASP A 3 38.63 20.15 61.62
C ASP A 3 39.86 20.83 62.25
N SER A 4 39.64 21.93 62.94
CA SER A 4 40.68 22.58 63.77
C SER A 4 40.20 22.61 65.22
N GLY A 5 40.09 21.42 65.81
CA GLY A 5 39.64 21.32 67.20
C GLY A 5 39.54 19.92 67.80
N LYS A 6 40.13 18.87 67.20
CA LYS A 6 40.18 17.54 67.84
C LYS A 6 41.44 17.41 68.69
N THR A 7 41.23 17.27 69.99
CA THR A 7 42.26 16.98 70.99
C THR A 7 42.20 15.50 71.32
N PHE A 8 43.32 14.78 71.21
CA PHE A 8 43.41 13.36 71.46
C PHE A 8 44.00 13.07 72.84
N SER A 9 43.57 11.97 73.46
CA SER A 9 44.00 11.56 74.79
C SER A 9 45.31 10.76 74.76
N SER A 10 45.69 10.24 73.60
CA SER A 10 46.85 9.38 73.33
C SER A 10 47.27 9.50 71.86
N GLU A 11 48.57 9.33 71.57
CA GLU A 11 49.09 9.24 70.19
C GLU A 11 48.44 8.09 69.39
N GLU A 12 48.03 7.01 70.06
CA GLU A 12 47.35 5.87 69.46
C GLU A 12 45.91 6.22 69.03
N GLU A 13 45.23 7.08 69.79
CA GLU A 13 43.89 7.57 69.47
C GLU A 13 43.92 8.54 68.28
N GLU A 14 44.94 9.40 68.22
CA GLU A 14 45.20 10.28 67.08
C GLU A 14 45.50 9.49 65.80
N ALA A 15 46.38 8.49 65.89
CA ALA A 15 46.73 7.64 64.74
C ALA A 15 45.51 6.86 64.21
N ASN A 16 44.67 6.32 65.10
CA ASN A 16 43.44 5.63 64.71
C ASN A 16 42.43 6.59 64.08
N TYR A 17 42.25 7.79 64.62
CA TYR A 17 41.36 8.80 64.05
C TYR A 17 41.76 9.18 62.61
N TRP A 18 43.03 9.51 62.39
CA TRP A 18 43.49 9.88 61.03
C TRP A 18 43.42 8.71 60.05
N LYS A 19 43.64 7.48 60.54
CA LYS A 19 43.48 6.27 59.72
C LYS A 19 42.03 6.05 59.32
N ASP A 20 41.09 6.17 60.25
CA ASP A 20 39.66 6.06 59.97
C ASP A 20 39.17 7.19 59.06
N LEU A 21 39.65 8.42 59.27
CA LEU A 21 39.34 9.55 58.41
C LEU A 21 39.88 9.34 56.98
N ALA A 22 41.12 8.87 56.83
CA ALA A 22 41.69 8.52 55.53
C ALA A 22 40.94 7.39 54.84
N MET A 23 40.53 6.35 55.58
CA MET A 23 39.68 5.28 55.05
C MET A 23 38.31 5.82 54.61
N SER A 24 37.70 6.74 55.37
CA SER A 24 36.42 7.35 54.99
C SER A 24 36.52 8.21 53.72
N TYR A 25 37.60 8.99 53.57
CA TYR A 25 37.84 9.79 52.37
C TYR A 25 38.15 8.91 51.16
N LYS A 26 38.93 7.84 51.35
CA LYS A 26 39.19 6.86 50.30
C LYS A 26 37.89 6.23 49.82
N GLN A 27 37.04 5.74 50.73
CA GLN A 27 35.75 5.17 50.39
C GLN A 27 34.87 6.19 49.64
N ARG A 28 34.85 7.44 50.09
CA ARG A 28 34.06 8.48 49.43
C ARG A 28 34.58 8.81 48.03
N ALA A 29 35.90 8.84 47.84
CA ALA A 29 36.50 9.02 46.52
C ALA A 29 36.17 7.84 45.58
N GLU A 30 36.27 6.61 46.07
CA GLU A 30 35.89 5.40 45.34
C GLU A 30 34.42 5.42 44.93
N ASN A 31 33.51 5.73 45.86
CA ASN A 31 32.08 5.86 45.56
C ASN A 31 31.80 6.92 44.50
N THR A 32 32.41 8.11 44.61
CA THR A 32 32.21 9.17 43.59
C THR A 32 32.80 8.80 42.23
N GLN A 33 33.86 7.99 42.20
CA GLN A 33 34.45 7.50 40.96
C GLN A 33 33.54 6.45 40.30
N GLU A 34 32.90 5.60 41.09
CA GLU A 34 31.91 4.62 40.63
C GLU A 34 30.66 5.32 40.08
N GLU A 35 30.10 6.29 40.81
CA GLU A 35 28.99 7.14 40.35
C GLU A 35 29.30 7.84 39.02
N LEU A 36 30.52 8.39 38.87
CA LEU A 36 30.94 9.01 37.61
C LEU A 36 31.02 7.99 36.46
N ARG A 37 31.49 6.77 36.74
CA ARG A 37 31.57 5.71 35.73
C ARG A 37 30.18 5.28 35.28
N GLU A 38 29.26 5.04 36.21
CA GLU A 38 27.87 4.71 35.90
C GLU A 38 27.21 5.81 35.07
N PHE A 39 27.43 7.09 35.42
CA PHE A 39 26.93 8.22 34.64
C PHE A 39 27.50 8.25 33.21
N GLN A 40 28.81 8.01 33.06
CA GLN A 40 29.45 7.97 31.75
C GLN A 40 28.96 6.80 30.89
N GLU A 41 28.78 5.62 31.49
CA GLU A 41 28.24 4.44 30.81
C GLU A 41 26.78 4.68 30.39
N GLY A 42 25.94 5.18 31.28
CA GLY A 42 24.56 5.55 30.97
C GLY A 42 24.45 6.63 29.89
N SER A 43 25.34 7.62 29.88
CA SER A 43 25.39 8.64 28.82
C SER A 43 25.73 8.04 27.47
N ARG A 44 26.67 7.09 27.42
CA ARG A 44 27.05 6.40 26.16
C ARG A 44 25.92 5.51 25.64
N GLU A 45 25.26 4.78 26.52
CA GLU A 45 24.10 3.97 26.15
C GLU A 45 22.97 4.84 25.60
N TYR A 46 22.68 5.97 26.25
CA TYR A 46 21.69 6.93 25.79
C TYR A 46 22.04 7.57 24.43
N GLU A 47 23.30 7.94 24.22
CA GLU A 47 23.79 8.43 22.93
C GLU A 47 23.62 7.37 21.83
N ALA A 48 23.96 6.11 22.10
CA ALA A 48 23.77 5.02 21.14
C ALA A 48 22.28 4.78 20.82
N GLU A 49 21.39 4.88 21.81
CA GLU A 49 19.94 4.81 21.58
C GLU A 49 19.42 5.96 20.70
N LEU A 50 19.94 7.18 20.88
CA LEU A 50 19.58 8.31 20.02
C LEU A 50 20.12 8.15 18.60
N GLU A 51 21.36 7.68 18.44
CA GLU A 51 21.95 7.42 17.12
C GLU A 51 21.19 6.34 16.35
N THR A 52 20.79 5.25 17.01
CA THR A 52 19.98 4.20 16.37
C THR A 52 18.62 4.72 15.93
N GLN A 53 17.95 5.54 16.75
CA GLN A 53 16.68 6.17 16.37
C GLN A 53 16.85 7.13 15.19
N LEU A 54 17.91 7.94 15.19
CA LEU A 54 18.22 8.84 14.08
C LEU A 54 18.43 8.06 12.78
N GLN A 55 19.23 6.99 12.80
CA GLN A 55 19.47 6.14 11.63
C GLN A 55 18.20 5.48 11.11
N GLN A 56 17.31 5.02 12.00
CA GLN A 56 16.02 4.46 11.60
C GLN A 56 15.15 5.51 10.89
N ILE A 57 15.09 6.73 11.43
CA ILE A 57 14.32 7.84 10.83
C ILE A 57 14.93 8.25 9.48
N GLU A 58 16.25 8.34 9.38
CA GLU A 58 16.94 8.67 8.13
C GLU A 58 16.71 7.61 7.05
N THR A 59 16.76 6.33 7.42
CA THR A 59 16.49 5.22 6.51
C THR A 59 15.04 5.27 6.02
N ARG A 60 14.08 5.42 6.94
CA ARG A 60 12.67 5.57 6.60
C ARG A 60 12.40 6.76 5.69
N ASN A 61 13.04 7.91 5.94
CA ASN A 61 12.92 9.08 5.07
C ASN A 61 13.49 8.83 3.67
N ARG A 62 14.63 8.16 3.57
CA ARG A 62 15.23 7.79 2.28
C ARG A 62 14.30 6.88 1.48
N ASP A 63 13.71 5.88 2.14
CA ASP A 63 12.77 4.94 1.50
C ASP A 63 11.50 5.65 1.04
N LEU A 64 10.92 6.51 1.89
CA LEU A 64 9.75 7.32 1.54
C LEU A 64 10.03 8.27 0.36
N LEU A 65 11.22 8.86 0.28
CA LEU A 65 11.60 9.72 -0.85
C LEU A 65 11.73 8.92 -2.15
N SER A 66 12.35 7.73 -2.09
CA SER A 66 12.45 6.83 -3.24
C SER A 66 11.06 6.43 -3.74
N GLU A 67 10.17 6.06 -2.82
CA GLU A 67 8.79 5.68 -3.12
C GLU A 67 7.99 6.86 -3.69
N ASN A 68 8.14 8.06 -3.13
CA ASN A 68 7.48 9.26 -3.65
C ASN A 68 7.93 9.56 -5.09
N ASN A 69 9.22 9.41 -5.38
CA ASN A 69 9.74 9.59 -6.73
C ASN A 69 9.21 8.52 -7.69
N ARG A 70 9.12 7.25 -7.25
CA ARG A 70 8.52 6.17 -8.04
C ARG A 70 7.06 6.47 -8.39
N LEU A 71 6.25 6.81 -7.38
CA LEU A 71 4.83 7.14 -7.57
C LEU A 71 4.63 8.37 -8.47
N ARG A 72 5.51 9.38 -8.37
CA ARG A 72 5.48 10.53 -9.29
C ARG A 72 5.72 10.13 -10.74
N MET A 73 6.70 9.25 -11.01
CA MET A 73 6.96 8.76 -12.37
C MET A 73 5.80 7.92 -12.91
N GLU A 74 5.17 7.09 -12.07
CA GLU A 74 3.99 6.32 -12.45
C GLU A 74 2.80 7.23 -12.78
N LEU A 75 2.58 8.28 -11.97
CA LEU A 75 1.54 9.27 -12.23
C LEU A 75 1.76 9.97 -13.58
N GLU A 76 2.99 10.41 -13.86
CA GLU A 76 3.30 11.05 -15.14
C GLU A 76 3.09 10.09 -16.32
N THR A 77 3.52 8.83 -16.18
CA THR A 77 3.32 7.81 -17.21
C THR A 77 1.85 7.56 -17.50
N VAL A 78 1.00 7.48 -16.47
CA VAL A 78 -0.45 7.29 -16.63
C VAL A 78 -1.09 8.51 -17.28
N LYS A 79 -0.66 9.71 -16.89
CA LYS A 79 -1.15 10.96 -17.46
C LYS A 79 -0.81 11.08 -18.95
N GLU A 80 0.43 10.80 -19.34
CA GLU A 80 0.85 10.79 -20.75
C GLU A 80 0.03 9.79 -21.58
N LYS A 81 -0.20 8.58 -21.05
CA LYS A 81 -1.05 7.57 -21.72
C LYS A 81 -2.49 8.06 -21.90
N PHE A 82 -3.05 8.68 -20.87
CA PHE A 82 -4.40 9.25 -20.94
C PHE A 82 -4.49 10.36 -21.99
N GLU A 83 -3.54 11.30 -21.99
CA GLU A 83 -3.50 12.38 -22.98
C GLU A 83 -3.35 11.85 -24.40
N MET A 84 -2.49 10.85 -24.61
CA MET A 84 -2.31 10.19 -25.91
C MET A 84 -3.63 9.54 -26.38
N GLN A 85 -4.27 8.73 -25.53
CA GLN A 85 -5.54 8.06 -25.86
C GLN A 85 -6.67 9.08 -26.12
N HIS A 86 -6.74 10.15 -25.33
CA HIS A 86 -7.72 11.20 -25.54
C HIS A 86 -7.51 11.92 -26.87
N SER A 87 -6.25 12.25 -27.22
CA SER A 87 -5.93 12.88 -28.50
C SER A 87 -6.22 11.97 -29.70
N GLU A 88 -6.00 10.66 -29.55
CA GLU A 88 -6.29 9.66 -30.57
C GLU A 88 -7.80 9.47 -30.76
N GLY A 89 -8.56 9.32 -29.66
CA GLY A 89 -10.01 9.24 -29.70
C GLY A 89 -10.63 10.49 -30.32
N TYR A 90 -10.12 11.69 -30.00
CA TYR A 90 -10.61 12.93 -30.62
C TYR A 90 -10.37 12.96 -32.13
N ARG A 91 -9.19 12.52 -32.60
CA ARG A 91 -8.89 12.39 -34.05
C ARG A 91 -9.81 11.38 -34.74
N GLN A 92 -10.08 10.24 -34.10
CA GLN A 92 -10.97 9.22 -34.65
C GLN A 92 -12.42 9.73 -34.76
N ILE A 93 -12.93 10.39 -33.71
CA ILE A 93 -14.27 10.99 -33.72
C ILE A 93 -14.38 12.01 -34.85
N SER A 94 -13.40 12.92 -34.97
CA SER A 94 -13.41 13.93 -36.04
C SER A 94 -13.41 13.30 -37.43
N ALA A 95 -12.64 12.23 -37.66
CA ALA A 95 -12.63 11.52 -38.94
C ALA A 95 -13.98 10.86 -39.25
N LEU A 96 -14.60 10.22 -38.24
CA LEU A 96 -15.92 9.61 -38.39
C LEU A 96 -17.02 10.65 -38.64
N GLU A 97 -16.92 11.83 -38.03
CA GLU A 97 -17.84 12.95 -38.28
C GLU A 97 -17.74 13.45 -39.73
N ASP A 98 -16.51 13.55 -40.27
CA ASP A 98 -16.27 13.92 -41.67
C ASP A 98 -16.84 12.87 -42.64
N ASP A 99 -16.58 11.59 -42.41
CA ASP A 99 -17.11 10.48 -43.24
C ASP A 99 -18.64 10.42 -43.20
N LEU A 100 -19.24 10.68 -42.04
CA LEU A 100 -20.69 10.74 -41.87
C LEU A 100 -21.29 11.94 -42.61
N ALA A 101 -20.60 13.10 -42.61
CA ALA A 101 -21.01 14.26 -43.38
C ALA A 101 -20.93 13.98 -44.90
N GLN A 102 -19.86 13.34 -45.36
CA GLN A 102 -19.71 12.93 -46.77
C GLN A 102 -20.81 11.95 -47.18
N THR A 103 -21.08 10.94 -46.37
CA THR A 103 -22.13 9.93 -46.64
C THR A 103 -23.51 10.58 -46.75
N LYS A 104 -23.83 11.53 -45.87
CA LYS A 104 -25.08 12.31 -45.96
C LYS A 104 -25.15 13.13 -47.24
N ALA A 105 -24.07 13.80 -47.63
CA ALA A 105 -24.02 14.57 -48.87
C ALA A 105 -24.24 13.70 -50.11
N ILE A 106 -23.60 12.53 -50.17
CA ILE A 106 -23.79 11.55 -51.27
C ILE A 106 -25.24 11.06 -51.30
N LYS A 107 -25.82 10.72 -50.15
CA LYS A 107 -27.21 10.30 -50.05
C LYS A 107 -28.17 11.38 -50.58
N ASP A 108 -27.94 12.64 -50.22
CA ASP A 108 -28.77 13.76 -50.68
C ASP A 108 -28.65 13.97 -52.20
N GLN A 109 -27.45 13.78 -52.77
CA GLN A 109 -27.23 13.82 -54.22
C GLN A 109 -27.98 12.68 -54.93
N LEU A 110 -27.87 11.44 -54.44
CA LEU A 110 -28.59 10.30 -55.00
C LEU A 110 -30.11 10.50 -54.94
N GLN A 111 -30.62 11.06 -53.84
CA GLN A 111 -32.05 11.40 -53.74
C GLN A 111 -32.50 12.44 -54.77
N LYS A 112 -31.67 13.45 -55.06
CA LYS A 112 -31.96 14.42 -56.14
C LYS A 112 -31.97 13.73 -57.50
N TYR A 113 -30.97 12.89 -57.77
CA TYR A 113 -30.85 12.16 -59.02
C TYR A 113 -32.03 11.20 -59.25
N ILE A 114 -32.51 10.52 -58.21
CA ILE A 114 -33.72 9.68 -58.29
C ILE A 114 -34.94 10.51 -58.73
N ARG A 115 -35.15 11.70 -58.16
CA ARG A 115 -36.27 12.58 -58.56
C ARG A 115 -36.17 13.05 -60.01
N GLU A 116 -34.96 13.36 -60.47
CA GLU A 116 -34.70 13.73 -61.88
C GLU A 116 -35.03 12.57 -62.83
N LEU A 117 -34.64 11.34 -62.48
CA LEU A 117 -34.98 10.13 -63.25
C LEU A 117 -36.49 9.85 -63.25
N GLU A 118 -37.17 10.01 -62.11
CA GLU A 118 -38.63 9.88 -62.02
C GLU A 118 -39.31 10.90 -62.95
N GLN A 119 -38.88 12.16 -62.93
CA GLN A 119 -39.41 13.21 -63.81
C GLN A 119 -39.17 12.88 -65.30
N ALA A 120 -37.97 12.42 -65.67
CA ALA A 120 -37.66 12.03 -67.04
C ALA A 120 -38.51 10.83 -67.52
N ASN A 121 -38.78 9.87 -66.63
CA ASN A 121 -39.67 8.76 -66.92
C ASN A 121 -41.11 9.21 -67.14
N ASP A 122 -41.64 10.09 -66.30
CA ASP A 122 -42.97 10.68 -66.48
C ASP A 122 -43.09 11.42 -67.83
N ASP A 123 -42.05 12.15 -68.23
CA ASP A 123 -41.97 12.82 -69.53
C ASP A 123 -41.97 11.83 -70.70
N LEU A 124 -41.21 10.74 -70.59
CA LEU A 124 -41.18 9.67 -71.59
C LEU A 124 -42.54 8.95 -71.71
N GLU A 125 -43.21 8.67 -70.60
CA GLU A 125 -44.55 8.09 -70.60
C GLU A 125 -45.56 9.03 -71.25
N ARG A 126 -45.49 10.34 -70.96
CA ARG A 126 -46.29 11.35 -71.65
C ARG A 126 -46.05 11.31 -73.16
N ALA A 127 -44.80 11.33 -73.60
CA ALA A 127 -44.43 11.27 -75.02
C ALA A 127 -44.96 10.00 -75.70
N LYS A 128 -44.80 8.83 -75.07
CA LYS A 128 -45.35 7.55 -75.57
C LYS A 128 -46.86 7.60 -75.74
N ARG A 129 -47.60 8.24 -74.83
CA ARG A 129 -49.07 8.41 -74.97
C ARG A 129 -49.46 9.33 -76.12
N TYR A 130 -48.63 10.31 -76.48
CA TYR A 130 -48.86 11.15 -77.67
C TYR A 130 -48.59 10.37 -78.97
N VAL A 131 -47.47 9.64 -79.04
CA VAL A 131 -47.10 8.83 -80.22
C VAL A 131 -48.09 7.68 -80.46
N GLY A 132 -48.55 7.01 -79.39
CA GLY A 132 -49.56 5.95 -79.48
C GLY A 132 -50.93 6.41 -79.99
N LYS A 133 -51.19 7.72 -80.10
CA LYS A 133 -52.37 8.26 -80.78
C LYS A 133 -52.15 8.52 -82.28
N GLU A 134 -50.90 8.65 -82.74
CA GLU A 134 -50.53 8.82 -84.15
C GLU A 134 -50.31 7.49 -84.89
N GLU A 135 -50.01 6.40 -84.17
CA GLU A 135 -49.78 5.06 -84.76
C GLU A 135 -51.06 4.33 -85.21
N ALA A 136 -52.26 4.90 -84.99
CA ALA A 136 -53.52 4.30 -85.43
C ALA A 136 -53.80 4.40 -86.94
N GLY A 137 -52.84 4.83 -87.76
CA GLY A 137 -53.08 4.93 -89.20
C GLY A 137 -51.88 5.21 -90.08
N TRP A 138 -50.82 4.41 -90.05
CA TRP A 138 -49.84 4.38 -91.15
C TRP A 138 -49.24 2.98 -91.36
N GLU A 139 -49.35 2.48 -92.60
CA GLU A 139 -48.70 1.25 -93.10
C GLU A 139 -47.20 1.45 -93.41
N PRO A 140 -46.41 0.37 -93.54
CA PRO A 140 -44.97 0.40 -93.30
C PRO A 140 -44.17 0.89 -94.52
N PHE A 141 -43.34 1.92 -94.31
CA PHE A 141 -42.30 2.31 -95.26
C PHE A 141 -40.91 2.20 -94.64
N VAL A 142 -40.04 1.58 -95.42
CA VAL A 142 -38.69 1.12 -95.11
C VAL A 142 -37.77 2.24 -94.63
N SER A 143 -37.25 2.12 -93.40
CA SER A 143 -35.96 2.69 -92.99
C SER A 143 -35.37 1.87 -91.84
N PHE A 144 -34.77 0.73 -92.19
CA PHE A 144 -34.09 -0.17 -91.26
C PHE A 144 -32.56 0.09 -91.22
N PRO A 145 -32.13 1.29 -90.77
CA PRO A 145 -30.88 1.38 -89.99
C PRO A 145 -31.10 1.81 -88.53
N SER A 146 -32.17 2.57 -88.25
CA SER A 146 -32.35 3.23 -86.94
C SER A 146 -32.79 2.30 -85.80
N THR A 147 -33.43 1.17 -86.11
CA THR A 147 -33.91 0.20 -85.11
C THR A 147 -32.80 -0.70 -84.59
N LEU A 148 -31.86 -1.09 -85.46
CA LEU A 148 -30.68 -1.87 -85.09
C LEU A 148 -29.74 -1.03 -84.23
N GLU A 149 -29.47 0.22 -84.62
CA GLU A 149 -28.66 1.16 -83.85
C GLU A 149 -29.28 1.47 -82.47
N LYS A 150 -30.61 1.61 -82.37
CA LYS A 150 -31.31 1.73 -81.09
C LYS A 150 -31.18 0.48 -80.22
N PHE A 151 -31.26 -0.70 -80.82
CA PHE A 151 -31.11 -1.97 -80.09
C PHE A 151 -29.68 -2.14 -79.58
N GLU A 152 -28.68 -1.83 -80.40
CA GLU A 152 -27.26 -1.84 -80.02
C GLU A 152 -26.94 -0.83 -78.93
N MET A 153 -27.50 0.39 -79.02
CA MET A 153 -27.33 1.43 -78.01
C MET A 153 -27.93 0.98 -76.67
N GLN A 154 -29.16 0.45 -76.67
CA GLN A 154 -29.82 -0.10 -75.48
C GLN A 154 -29.05 -1.29 -74.88
N HIS A 155 -28.50 -2.17 -75.71
CA HIS A 155 -27.64 -3.25 -75.23
C HIS A 155 -26.36 -2.71 -74.60
N SER A 156 -25.73 -1.70 -75.21
CA SER A 156 -24.53 -1.03 -74.68
C SER A 156 -24.81 -0.28 -73.37
N GLU A 157 -26.01 0.27 -73.21
CA GLU A 157 -26.47 0.94 -71.99
C GLU A 157 -26.76 -0.08 -70.88
N GLY A 158 -27.41 -1.20 -71.22
CA GLY A 158 -27.63 -2.31 -70.30
C GLY A 158 -26.31 -2.93 -69.82
N TYR A 159 -25.34 -3.12 -70.73
CA TYR A 159 -24.00 -3.57 -70.35
C TYR A 159 -23.28 -2.58 -69.43
N ARG A 160 -23.40 -1.28 -69.70
CA ARG A 160 -22.83 -0.24 -68.82
C ARG A 160 -23.49 -0.23 -67.44
N GLN A 161 -24.82 -0.38 -67.36
CA GLN A 161 -25.54 -0.48 -66.09
C GLN A 161 -25.16 -1.74 -65.31
N ILE A 162 -25.06 -2.89 -65.96
CA ILE A 162 -24.64 -4.14 -65.31
C ILE A 162 -23.21 -3.99 -64.77
N SER A 163 -22.28 -3.45 -65.57
CA SER A 163 -20.91 -3.21 -65.11
C SER A 163 -20.83 -2.26 -63.91
N ALA A 164 -21.62 -1.18 -63.92
CA ALA A 164 -21.67 -0.25 -62.79
C ALA A 164 -22.24 -0.91 -61.51
N LEU A 165 -23.30 -1.72 -61.65
CA LEU A 165 -23.87 -2.48 -60.54
C LEU A 165 -22.91 -3.54 -60.01
N GLU A 166 -22.12 -4.17 -60.88
CA GLU A 166 -21.08 -5.13 -60.49
C GLU A 166 -19.96 -4.44 -59.69
N ASP A 167 -19.52 -3.26 -60.12
CA ASP A 167 -18.52 -2.45 -59.41
C ASP A 167 -19.02 -1.98 -58.04
N ASP A 168 -20.26 -1.48 -57.95
CA ASP A 168 -20.90 -1.06 -56.70
C ASP A 168 -21.05 -2.25 -55.72
N LEU A 169 -21.38 -3.43 -56.24
CA LEU A 169 -21.51 -4.65 -55.46
C LEU A 169 -20.15 -5.13 -54.95
N ALA A 170 -19.09 -5.01 -55.75
CA ALA A 170 -17.72 -5.29 -55.34
C ALA A 170 -17.25 -4.32 -54.24
N GLN A 171 -17.52 -3.02 -54.41
CA GLN A 171 -17.18 -2.00 -53.41
C GLN A 171 -17.93 -2.23 -52.09
N THR A 172 -19.23 -2.53 -52.15
CA THR A 172 -20.05 -2.85 -50.98
C THR A 172 -19.52 -4.06 -50.23
N LYS A 173 -19.08 -5.11 -50.95
CA LYS A 173 -18.45 -6.29 -50.33
C LYS A 173 -17.12 -5.94 -49.67
N ALA A 174 -16.28 -5.14 -50.32
CA ALA A 174 -15.00 -4.71 -49.75
C ALA A 174 -15.19 -3.90 -48.45
N ILE A 175 -16.15 -2.97 -48.43
CA ILE A 175 -16.49 -2.19 -47.23
C ILE A 175 -17.02 -3.11 -46.13
N LYS A 176 -17.90 -4.06 -46.47
CA LYS A 176 -18.42 -5.04 -45.50
C LYS A 176 -17.30 -5.86 -44.88
N ASP A 177 -16.33 -6.32 -45.67
CA ASP A 177 -15.19 -7.10 -45.18
C ASP A 177 -14.28 -6.26 -44.27
N GLN A 178 -14.06 -4.99 -44.60
CA GLN A 178 -13.34 -4.04 -43.74
C GLN A 178 -14.06 -3.81 -42.40
N LEU A 179 -15.38 -3.60 -42.43
CA LEU A 179 -16.18 -3.44 -41.20
C LEU A 179 -16.15 -4.70 -40.35
N GLN A 180 -16.23 -5.89 -40.96
CA GLN A 180 -16.08 -7.15 -40.22
C GLN A 180 -14.71 -7.30 -39.57
N LYS A 181 -13.64 -6.86 -40.23
CA LYS A 181 -12.31 -6.83 -39.64
C LYS A 181 -12.24 -5.87 -38.46
N TYR A 182 -12.79 -4.67 -38.61
CA TYR A 182 -12.82 -3.66 -37.57
C TYR A 182 -13.63 -4.11 -36.34
N ILE A 183 -14.76 -4.79 -36.55
CA ILE A 183 -15.54 -5.39 -35.44
C ILE A 183 -14.69 -6.37 -34.63
N ARG A 184 -13.93 -7.25 -35.28
CA ARG A 184 -13.05 -8.20 -34.59
C ARG A 184 -11.94 -7.51 -33.80
N GLU A 185 -11.37 -6.44 -34.34
CA GLU A 185 -10.35 -5.63 -33.66
C GLU A 185 -10.93 -4.96 -32.41
N LEU A 186 -12.16 -4.41 -32.50
CA LEU A 186 -12.87 -3.84 -31.35
C LEU A 186 -13.20 -4.90 -30.30
N GLU A 187 -13.68 -6.08 -30.71
CA GLU A 187 -13.95 -7.20 -29.81
C GLU A 187 -12.68 -7.62 -29.04
N GLN A 188 -11.55 -7.77 -29.75
CA GLN A 188 -10.26 -8.11 -29.13
C GLN A 188 -9.79 -7.03 -28.15
N ALA A 189 -9.86 -5.75 -28.53
CA ALA A 189 -9.47 -4.64 -27.66
C ALA A 189 -10.35 -4.58 -26.40
N ASN A 190 -11.64 -4.87 -26.52
CA ASN A 190 -12.56 -4.93 -25.39
C ASN A 190 -12.22 -6.10 -24.45
N ASP A 191 -11.95 -7.29 -24.98
CA ASP A 191 -11.52 -8.45 -24.19
C ASP A 191 -10.22 -8.18 -23.41
N ASP A 192 -9.25 -7.50 -24.04
CA ASP A 192 -7.99 -7.12 -23.39
C ASP A 192 -8.21 -6.06 -22.30
N LEU A 193 -9.11 -5.09 -22.53
CA LEU A 193 -9.51 -4.10 -21.53
C LEU A 193 -10.20 -4.78 -20.33
N GLU A 194 -11.11 -5.72 -20.57
CA GLU A 194 -11.75 -6.49 -19.50
C GLU A 194 -10.72 -7.31 -18.70
N ARG A 195 -9.76 -7.95 -19.38
CA ARG A 195 -8.68 -8.69 -18.72
C ARG A 195 -7.83 -7.77 -17.84
N ALA A 196 -7.45 -6.59 -18.36
CA ALA A 196 -6.69 -5.60 -17.59
C ALA A 196 -7.47 -5.13 -16.37
N LYS A 197 -8.77 -4.83 -16.52
CA LYS A 197 -9.66 -4.45 -15.41
C LYS A 197 -9.72 -5.53 -14.34
N ARG A 198 -9.86 -6.81 -14.73
CA ARG A 198 -9.86 -7.94 -13.77
C ARG A 198 -8.53 -8.04 -13.01
N ALA A 199 -7.40 -7.87 -13.70
CA ALA A 199 -6.08 -7.88 -13.07
C ALA A 199 -5.92 -6.72 -12.06
N THR A 200 -6.39 -5.52 -12.39
CA THR A 200 -6.36 -4.37 -11.47
C THR A 200 -7.22 -4.61 -10.23
N ILE A 201 -8.44 -5.13 -10.38
CA ILE A 201 -9.32 -5.44 -9.25
C ILE A 201 -8.65 -6.45 -8.31
N MET A 202 -8.12 -7.54 -8.86
CA MET A 202 -7.43 -8.57 -8.06
C MET A 202 -6.21 -8.01 -7.33
N SER A 203 -5.43 -7.13 -7.96
CA SER A 203 -4.29 -6.48 -7.30
C SER A 203 -4.71 -5.52 -6.17
N LEU A 204 -5.88 -4.88 -6.29
CA LEU A 204 -6.43 -4.05 -5.22
C LEU A 204 -6.90 -4.93 -4.05
N GLU A 205 -7.61 -6.02 -4.33
CA GLU A 205 -8.05 -6.99 -3.32
C GLU A 205 -6.85 -7.58 -2.54
N ASP A 206 -5.75 -7.90 -3.23
CA ASP A 206 -4.51 -8.36 -2.60
C ASP A 206 -3.89 -7.31 -1.65
N PHE A 207 -3.94 -6.03 -2.04
CA PHE A 207 -3.45 -4.94 -1.21
C PHE A 207 -4.34 -4.74 0.04
N GLU A 208 -5.66 -4.78 -0.13
CA GLU A 208 -6.63 -4.69 0.95
C GLU A 208 -6.43 -5.81 1.98
N GLN A 209 -6.21 -7.06 1.52
CA GLN A 209 -5.94 -8.17 2.43
C GLN A 209 -4.67 -7.96 3.26
N ARG A 210 -3.59 -7.46 2.65
CA ARG A 210 -2.33 -7.16 3.37
C ARG A 210 -2.52 -6.03 4.38
N LEU A 211 -3.28 -5.01 4.03
CA LEU A 211 -3.60 -3.91 4.94
C LEU A 211 -4.40 -4.43 6.14
N ASN A 212 -5.41 -5.26 5.90
CA ASN A 212 -6.21 -5.87 6.96
C ASN A 212 -5.35 -6.72 7.90
N GLN A 213 -4.44 -7.55 7.39
CA GLN A 213 -3.50 -8.32 8.21
C GLN A 213 -2.58 -7.42 9.05
N ALA A 214 -2.13 -6.29 8.49
CA ALA A 214 -1.32 -5.33 9.22
C ALA A 214 -2.12 -4.64 10.34
N ILE A 215 -3.39 -4.33 10.10
CA ILE A 215 -4.31 -3.80 11.11
C ILE A 215 -4.52 -4.80 12.24
N GLU A 216 -4.81 -6.07 11.93
CA GLU A 216 -4.97 -7.13 12.93
C GLU A 216 -3.71 -7.31 13.78
N ARG A 217 -2.53 -7.31 13.14
CA ARG A 217 -1.26 -7.40 13.85
C ARG A 217 -1.01 -6.19 14.76
N ASN A 218 -1.33 -4.97 14.30
CA ASN A 218 -1.19 -3.77 15.12
C ASN A 218 -2.12 -3.80 16.33
N ALA A 219 -3.37 -4.23 16.16
CA ALA A 219 -4.32 -4.38 17.27
C ALA A 219 -3.83 -5.41 18.30
N PHE A 220 -3.23 -6.51 17.84
CA PHE A 220 -2.62 -7.50 18.74
C PHE A 220 -1.44 -6.92 19.52
N LEU A 221 -0.53 -6.22 18.83
CA LEU A 221 0.62 -5.56 19.49
C LEU A 221 0.17 -4.46 20.47
N GLU A 222 -0.90 -3.74 20.18
CA GLU A 222 -1.50 -2.76 21.09
C GLU A 222 -1.97 -3.44 22.38
N SER A 223 -2.66 -4.58 22.28
CA SER A 223 -3.06 -5.35 23.46
C SER A 223 -1.88 -5.89 24.28
N GLU A 224 -0.79 -6.33 23.65
CA GLU A 224 0.42 -6.77 24.35
C GLU A 224 1.10 -5.59 25.10
N LEU A 225 1.07 -4.39 24.51
CA LEU A 225 1.58 -3.18 25.17
C LEU A 225 0.72 -2.79 26.37
N ASP A 226 -0.61 -2.87 26.25
CA ASP A 226 -1.54 -2.60 27.35
C ASP A 226 -1.34 -3.60 28.51
N GLU A 227 -1.16 -4.89 28.22
CA GLU A 227 -0.84 -5.90 29.24
C GLU A 227 0.48 -5.61 29.95
N LYS A 228 1.50 -5.20 29.20
CA LYS A 228 2.79 -4.79 29.77
C LYS A 228 2.65 -3.57 30.68
N GLU A 229 1.85 -2.58 30.31
CA GLU A 229 1.57 -1.41 31.15
C GLU A 229 0.88 -1.81 32.47
N ASN A 230 -0.15 -2.67 32.39
CA ASN A 230 -0.85 -3.21 33.56
C ASN A 230 0.10 -3.97 34.51
N LEU A 231 1.03 -4.75 33.96
CA LEU A 231 2.04 -5.46 34.75
C LEU A 231 3.04 -4.50 35.41
N LEU A 232 3.46 -3.44 34.71
CA LEU A 232 4.33 -2.41 35.28
C LEU A 232 3.65 -1.69 36.45
N GLU A 233 2.37 -1.34 36.33
CA GLU A 233 1.59 -0.79 37.45
C GLU A 233 1.55 -1.76 38.63
N SER A 234 1.31 -3.04 38.37
CA SER A 234 1.25 -4.08 39.40
C SER A 234 2.60 -4.26 40.11
N VAL A 235 3.70 -4.27 39.36
CA VAL A 235 5.07 -4.32 39.90
C VAL A 235 5.36 -3.10 40.75
N GLN A 236 4.95 -1.91 40.30
CA GLN A 236 5.16 -0.68 41.06
C GLN A 236 4.38 -0.71 42.39
N ARG A 237 3.12 -1.14 42.37
CA ARG A 237 2.31 -1.32 43.60
C ARG A 237 2.96 -2.30 44.58
N LEU A 238 3.41 -3.47 44.09
CA LEU A 238 4.09 -4.47 44.92
C LEU A 238 5.42 -3.96 45.48
N LYS A 239 6.15 -3.14 44.71
CA LYS A 239 7.39 -2.51 45.16
C LYS A 239 7.13 -1.52 46.29
N ASP A 240 6.06 -0.73 46.18
CA ASP A 240 5.65 0.21 47.22
C ASP A 240 5.20 -0.54 48.48
N GLU A 241 4.39 -1.61 48.35
CA GLU A 241 3.99 -2.47 49.47
C GLU A 241 5.21 -3.16 50.15
N ALA A 242 6.16 -3.67 49.36
CA ALA A 242 7.38 -4.27 49.90
C ALA A 242 8.28 -3.23 50.61
N ARG A 243 8.26 -1.98 50.15
CA ARG A 243 8.96 -0.88 50.82
C ARG A 243 8.30 -0.56 52.16
N ASP A 244 6.97 -0.46 52.19
CA ASP A 244 6.20 -0.19 53.41
C ASP A 244 6.41 -1.30 54.45
N LEU A 245 6.31 -2.57 54.04
CA LEU A 245 6.57 -3.72 54.92
C LEU A 245 8.00 -3.76 55.46
N ARG A 246 9.01 -3.44 54.64
CA ARG A 246 10.41 -3.31 55.12
C ARG A 246 10.55 -2.21 56.16
N GLN A 247 9.82 -1.10 55.98
CA GLN A 247 9.82 0.00 56.94
C GLN A 247 9.14 -0.41 58.26
N GLU A 248 8.02 -1.14 58.21
CA GLU A 248 7.36 -1.72 59.39
C GLU A 248 8.29 -2.68 60.15
N LEU A 249 8.96 -3.61 59.45
CA LEU A 249 9.93 -4.53 60.05
C LEU A 249 11.11 -3.81 60.71
N ALA A 250 11.64 -2.76 60.08
CA ALA A 250 12.73 -1.97 60.64
C ALA A 250 12.32 -1.22 61.93
N VAL A 251 11.06 -0.79 62.01
CA VAL A 251 10.50 -0.19 63.23
C VAL A 251 10.34 -1.25 64.33
N GLN A 252 9.85 -2.44 64.01
CA GLN A 252 9.73 -3.55 64.97
C GLN A 252 11.12 -3.98 65.53
N GLN A 253 12.14 -4.10 64.66
CA GLN A 253 13.51 -4.39 65.11
C GLN A 253 14.11 -3.30 66.01
N LYS A 254 13.80 -2.02 65.75
CA LYS A 254 14.21 -0.91 66.63
C LYS A 254 13.47 -0.89 67.97
N GLN A 255 12.27 -1.46 68.04
CA GLN A 255 11.55 -1.63 69.30
C GLN A 255 12.05 -2.86 70.10
N GLU A 256 12.72 -3.83 69.46
CA GLU A 256 13.14 -5.08 70.10
C GLU A 256 14.49 -5.08 70.88
N LYS A 257 15.20 -3.95 71.07
CA LYS A 257 16.32 -3.91 72.05
C LYS A 257 16.58 -2.50 72.60
N PRO A 258 16.70 -2.28 73.94
CA PRO A 258 17.36 -3.18 74.90
C PRO A 258 16.59 -3.54 76.19
N ARG A 259 16.56 -4.83 76.56
CA ARG A 259 16.89 -5.37 77.92
C ARG A 259 17.48 -6.80 77.80
N THR A 260 18.41 -7.09 78.70
CA THR A 260 19.40 -8.21 78.74
C THR A 260 18.83 -9.49 79.44
N PRO A 261 19.61 -10.56 79.78
CA PRO A 261 19.54 -11.90 79.16
C PRO A 261 19.21 -13.07 80.14
N MET A 262 19.15 -14.30 79.59
CA MET A 262 19.23 -15.65 80.25
C MET A 262 17.88 -16.42 80.43
N PRO A 263 17.87 -17.75 80.72
CA PRO A 263 17.91 -18.85 79.74
C PRO A 263 16.88 -20.00 80.02
N SER A 264 16.66 -20.92 79.06
CA SER A 264 16.30 -22.37 79.20
C SER A 264 15.40 -22.82 78.04
N SER A 265 15.84 -23.72 77.15
CA SER A 265 15.70 -25.19 77.21
C SER A 265 14.21 -25.61 77.14
N VAL A 266 13.72 -26.30 76.10
CA VAL A 266 13.96 -27.72 75.72
C VAL A 266 13.50 -27.93 74.25
N GLU A 267 14.37 -28.44 73.36
CA GLU A 267 14.43 -29.83 72.85
C GLU A 267 13.32 -30.26 71.85
N ALA A 268 13.71 -30.47 70.59
CA ALA A 268 13.31 -31.62 69.76
C ALA A 268 14.24 -31.77 68.53
N GLU A 269 15.14 -32.75 68.66
CA GLU A 269 15.83 -33.61 67.65
C GLU A 269 15.80 -33.19 66.16
N ARG A 270 16.95 -32.83 65.56
CA ARG A 270 17.98 -33.71 64.94
C ARG A 270 17.48 -34.71 63.90
N THR A 271 17.74 -34.41 62.63
CA THR A 271 18.52 -35.31 61.74
C THR A 271 19.36 -34.49 60.76
N ASP A 272 20.67 -34.73 60.81
CA ASP A 272 21.66 -34.33 59.81
C ASP A 272 21.41 -35.04 58.48
N THR A 273 21.62 -34.37 57.34
CA THR A 273 22.46 -34.92 56.26
C THR A 273 22.85 -33.85 55.25
N ALA A 274 24.14 -33.54 55.18
CA ALA A 274 24.76 -32.96 53.99
C ALA A 274 24.87 -34.04 52.90
N VAL A 275 24.83 -33.66 51.62
CA VAL A 275 25.67 -34.18 50.51
C VAL A 275 25.39 -33.36 49.23
N GLN A 276 26.48 -33.11 48.51
CA GLN A 276 26.61 -32.37 47.27
C GLN A 276 26.00 -33.08 46.04
N ALA A 277 25.91 -32.28 44.96
CA ALA A 277 26.32 -32.59 43.58
C ALA A 277 25.29 -33.16 42.56
N THR A 278 25.28 -32.44 41.42
CA THR A 278 25.21 -32.89 40.01
C THR A 278 23.92 -33.49 39.41
N GLY A 279 23.58 -32.98 38.21
CA GLY A 279 23.34 -33.84 37.05
C GLY A 279 21.91 -33.96 36.53
N SER A 280 21.64 -33.25 35.42
CA SER A 280 20.99 -33.73 34.18
C SER A 280 19.59 -34.39 34.18
N VAL A 281 18.72 -33.79 33.34
CA VAL A 281 17.70 -34.35 32.38
C VAL A 281 17.85 -35.87 32.08
N PRO A 282 16.83 -36.67 31.66
CA PRO A 282 15.73 -36.29 30.74
C PRO A 282 14.37 -37.07 30.74
N SER A 283 13.50 -36.63 29.81
CA SER A 283 12.54 -37.39 28.96
C SER A 283 11.10 -37.69 29.42
N THR A 284 10.19 -37.34 28.50
CA THR A 284 8.76 -37.65 28.32
C THR A 284 8.40 -39.15 28.36
N PRO A 285 7.11 -39.53 28.48
CA PRO A 285 6.39 -40.00 27.27
C PRO A 285 4.85 -39.79 27.15
N ILE A 286 4.42 -39.64 25.89
CA ILE A 286 3.34 -40.34 25.14
C ILE A 286 1.83 -40.09 25.47
N ALA A 287 1.11 -39.61 24.44
CA ALA A 287 -0.25 -40.06 24.10
C ALA A 287 -0.39 -40.28 22.56
N HIS A 288 -0.72 -41.51 22.17
CA HIS A 288 -1.14 -42.02 20.85
C HIS A 288 -2.64 -41.67 20.59
N ARG A 289 -3.30 -41.73 19.42
CA ARG A 289 -3.01 -41.99 17.98
C ARG A 289 -4.35 -42.00 17.21
N GLY A 290 -4.32 -41.66 15.91
CA GLY A 290 -5.27 -42.15 14.86
C GLY A 290 -5.27 -41.26 13.61
N LEU A 291 -4.42 -41.48 12.59
CA LEU A 291 -4.63 -42.26 11.32
C LEU A 291 -5.81 -41.72 10.47
N GLY A 292 -5.72 -41.37 9.18
CA GLY A 292 -4.71 -41.40 8.11
C GLY A 292 -5.43 -41.32 6.74
N LEU A 293 -4.77 -40.79 5.70
CA LEU A 293 -5.01 -40.79 4.22
C LEU A 293 -4.34 -39.48 3.69
N GLY A 294 -3.36 -39.38 2.78
CA GLY A 294 -2.78 -40.25 1.77
C GLY A 294 -2.91 -39.58 0.39
N LEU A 295 -1.84 -38.99 -0.17
CA LEU A 295 -1.38 -39.07 -1.58
C LEU A 295 -0.28 -38.03 -1.92
N ASN A 296 0.68 -38.43 -2.76
CA ASN A 296 1.98 -37.80 -3.04
C ASN A 296 2.05 -37.01 -4.39
N THR A 297 2.70 -35.83 -4.35
CA THR A 297 3.69 -35.23 -5.32
C THR A 297 3.28 -34.75 -6.74
N PRO A 298 4.09 -33.91 -7.47
CA PRO A 298 5.30 -33.12 -7.10
C PRO A 298 5.38 -31.65 -7.61
N GLY A 299 6.18 -30.82 -6.90
CA GLY A 299 7.18 -29.87 -7.45
C GLY A 299 6.76 -28.62 -8.26
N THR A 300 7.11 -27.42 -7.77
CA THR A 300 8.11 -26.49 -8.40
C THR A 300 8.34 -25.25 -7.51
N VAL A 301 9.62 -25.06 -7.19
CA VAL A 301 10.34 -23.89 -6.67
C VAL A 301 9.67 -22.52 -6.90
N ARG A 302 9.35 -21.77 -5.83
CA ARG A 302 9.52 -20.30 -5.80
C ARG A 302 9.97 -19.80 -4.42
N ARG A 303 11.15 -19.18 -4.46
CA ARG A 303 11.86 -18.38 -3.47
C ARG A 303 10.95 -17.33 -2.82
N GLY A 304 10.65 -17.50 -1.54
CA GLY A 304 10.01 -16.50 -0.69
C GLY A 304 11.06 -15.54 -0.13
N LEU A 305 10.86 -14.25 -0.40
CA LEU A 305 11.58 -13.14 0.23
C LEU A 305 10.62 -12.60 1.29
N ASP A 306 10.86 -12.98 2.53
CA ASP A 306 10.08 -12.55 3.67
C ASP A 306 10.55 -11.14 4.03
N SER A 307 9.76 -10.12 3.72
CA SER A 307 10.01 -8.73 4.17
C SER A 307 9.00 -8.36 5.24
N SER A 308 9.47 -8.56 6.46
CA SER A 308 8.95 -8.02 7.71
C SER A 308 8.74 -6.51 7.60
N ASN A 309 7.48 -6.07 7.70
CA ASN A 309 7.17 -4.66 7.96
C ASN A 309 6.12 -4.56 9.06
N SER A 310 6.44 -5.11 10.23
CA SER A 310 5.76 -4.77 11.47
C SER A 310 6.34 -3.45 11.97
N GLY A 311 5.51 -2.40 11.95
CA GLY A 311 5.85 -1.09 12.48
C GLY A 311 6.30 -1.20 13.93
N THR A 312 7.48 -0.67 14.21
CA THR A 312 7.94 -0.46 15.57
C THR A 312 7.11 0.64 16.22
N PRO A 313 6.56 0.44 17.43
CA PRO A 313 5.89 1.51 18.17
C PRO A 313 6.88 2.65 18.43
N LEU A 314 6.44 3.89 18.21
CA LEU A 314 7.26 5.08 18.45
C LEU A 314 7.82 5.07 19.87
N THR A 315 9.14 5.24 19.99
CA THR A 315 9.83 5.27 21.27
C THR A 315 9.24 6.39 22.15
N PRO A 316 9.22 6.24 23.49
CA PRO A 316 8.79 7.30 24.39
C PRO A 316 9.47 8.65 24.11
N ALA A 317 10.75 8.62 23.71
CA ALA A 317 11.50 9.79 23.27
C ALA A 317 10.90 10.47 22.02
N ALA A 318 10.53 9.68 20.99
CA ALA A 318 9.89 10.21 19.78
C ALA A 318 8.52 10.82 20.07
N ARG A 319 7.76 10.24 21.01
CA ARG A 319 6.47 10.75 21.47
C ARG A 319 6.61 12.09 22.22
N ILE A 320 7.57 12.18 23.14
CA ILE A 320 7.84 13.42 23.90
C ILE A 320 8.33 14.53 22.97
N SER A 321 9.20 14.19 22.00
CA SER A 321 9.69 15.14 20.99
C SER A 321 8.54 15.69 20.13
N ALA A 322 7.65 14.82 19.65
CA ALA A 322 6.47 15.23 18.88
C ALA A 322 5.54 16.14 19.69
N LEU A 323 5.30 15.83 20.98
CA LEU A 323 4.48 16.67 21.86
C LEU A 323 5.11 18.05 22.13
N ASN A 324 6.44 18.12 22.31
CA ASN A 324 7.16 19.37 22.47
C ASN A 324 7.08 20.25 21.22
N ILE A 325 7.25 19.66 20.03
CA ILE A 325 7.13 20.36 18.75
C ILE A 325 5.71 20.93 18.56
N VAL A 326 4.68 20.13 18.87
CA VAL A 326 3.28 20.59 18.80
C VAL A 326 3.02 21.70 19.83
N GLY A 327 3.56 21.60 21.04
CA GLY A 327 3.49 22.65 22.05
C GLY A 327 4.14 23.97 21.61
N ASP A 328 5.30 23.90 20.95
CA ASP A 328 6.00 25.07 20.40
C ASP A 328 5.22 25.74 19.27
N LEU A 329 4.61 24.95 18.40
CA LEU A 329 3.74 25.43 17.32
C LEU A 329 2.50 26.13 17.89
N LEU A 330 1.84 25.54 18.88
CA LEU A 330 0.67 26.14 19.53
C LEU A 330 1.02 27.45 20.26
N ARG A 331 2.19 27.51 20.91
CA ARG A 331 2.70 28.73 21.55
C ARG A 331 2.98 29.83 20.52
N LYS A 332 3.64 29.52 19.41
CA LYS A 332 3.89 30.48 18.31
C LYS A 332 2.60 30.96 17.64
N VAL A 333 1.63 30.08 17.43
CA VAL A 333 0.30 30.46 16.89
C VAL A 333 -0.46 31.34 17.89
N GLY A 334 -0.32 31.08 19.20
CA GLY A 334 -0.88 31.93 20.25
C GLY A 334 -0.25 33.32 20.33
N GLU A 335 1.07 33.44 20.11
CA GLU A 335 1.79 34.72 20.05
C GLU A 335 1.44 35.53 18.80
N PHE A 336 1.24 34.85 17.66
CA PHE A 336 0.82 35.47 16.40
C PHE A 336 -0.60 36.07 16.50
N ASN A 337 -1.51 35.40 17.23
CA ASN A 337 -2.88 35.90 17.46
C ASN A 337 -2.99 37.00 18.53
N ARG A 338 -1.95 37.28 19.31
CA ARG A 338 -1.93 38.38 20.29
C ARG A 338 -1.33 39.68 19.75
N THR A 339 -0.72 39.61 18.57
CA THR A 339 0.00 40.73 17.93
C THR A 339 -0.69 41.25 16.66
N SER A 340 -1.82 40.65 16.27
CA SER A 340 -2.81 41.20 15.33
C SER A 340 -4.03 41.72 16.11
#